data_AF-A0A7H4PEB1-F1
#
_entry.id   AF-A0A7H4PEB1-F1
#
_cell.length_a   1.000
_cell.length_b   1.000
_cell.length_c   1.000
_cell.angle_alpha   90.00
_cell.angle_beta   90.00
_cell.angle_gamma   90.00
#
_symmetry.space_group_name_H-M   'P 1'
#
loop_
_entity.id
_entity.type
_entity.pdbx_description
1 polymer ?
#
loop_
_entity_poly.entity_id
_entity_poly.type
_entity_poly.pdbx_seq_one_letter_code
_entity_poly.pdbx_strand_id
1 'polypeptide(L)' 'MEDNLPLVQAHVIADQVEQALLLRFPGSDVIIHQDPCSVVPLGRQGVL' A
#
# COMPACT_ATOMS: atom_id res chain seq x y z
N MET A 1 -1.23 -6.53 1.48
CA MET A 1 0.22 -6.75 1.71
C MET A 1 0.40 -8.14 2.31
N GLU A 2 1.56 -8.77 2.22
CA GLU A 2 1.76 -10.07 2.87
C GLU A 2 1.50 -9.98 4.39
N ASP A 3 0.83 -10.98 4.96
CA ASP A 3 0.33 -10.92 6.35
C ASP A 3 1.45 -10.76 7.39
N ASN A 4 2.64 -11.30 7.10
CA ASN A 4 3.79 -11.30 8.01
C ASN A 4 4.86 -10.28 7.61
N LEU A 5 4.55 -9.35 6.71
CA LEU A 5 5.50 -8.33 6.28
C LEU A 5 5.85 -7.43 7.48
N PRO A 6 7.14 -7.24 7.82
CA PRO A 6 7.52 -6.34 8.90
C PRO A 6 7.00 -4.93 8.65
N LEU A 7 6.48 -4.26 9.69
CA LEU A 7 5.86 -2.94 9.57
C LEU A 7 6.78 -1.91 8.91
N VAL A 8 8.09 -1.94 9.20
CA VAL A 8 9.07 -1.06 8.57
C VAL A 8 9.16 -1.28 7.05
N GLN A 9 9.06 -2.52 6.59
CA GLN A 9 9.07 -2.83 5.17
C GLN A 9 7.75 -2.43 4.50
N ALA A 10 6.63 -2.63 5.19
CA ALA A 10 5.33 -2.18 4.72
C ALA A 10 5.30 -0.65 4.54
N HIS A 11 5.86 0.09 5.51
CA HIS A 11 6.03 1.55 5.45
C HIS A 11 6.84 2.00 4.24
N VAL A 12 8.00 1.39 4.00
CA VAL A 12 8.83 1.72 2.81
C VAL A 12 8.05 1.57 1.50
N ILE A 13 7.21 0.53 1.38
CA ILE A 13 6.39 0.33 0.18
C ILE A 13 5.35 1.46 0.05
N ALA A 14 4.67 1.83 1.15
CA ALA A 14 3.70 2.92 1.10
C ALA A 14 4.36 4.27 0.77
N ASP A 15 5.53 4.57 1.32
CA ASP A 15 6.26 5.80 1.00
C ASP A 15 6.58 5.89 -0.49
N GLN A 16 6.99 4.77 -1.12
CA GLN A 16 7.25 4.74 -2.55
C GLN A 16 5.99 5.01 -3.39
N VAL A 17 4.85 4.45 -2.98
CA VAL A 17 3.56 4.68 -3.64
C VAL A 17 3.10 6.13 -3.45
N GLU A 18 3.22 6.67 -2.25
CA GLU A 18 2.90 8.07 -1.95
C GLU A 18 3.73 9.03 -2.81
N GLN A 19 5.04 8.83 -2.89
CA GLN A 19 5.93 9.64 -3.73
C GLN A 19 5.54 9.56 -5.21
N ALA A 20 5.23 8.36 -5.71
CA ALA A 20 4.77 8.20 -7.09
C ALA A 20 3.45 8.95 -7.36
N LEU A 21 2.52 8.93 -6.40
CA LEU A 21 1.26 9.67 -6.49
C LEU A 21 1.47 11.18 -6.45
N LEU A 22 2.32 11.68 -5.54
CA LEU A 22 2.64 13.10 -5.44
C LEU A 22 3.35 13.62 -6.69
N LEU A 23 4.25 12.84 -7.30
CA LEU A 23 4.87 13.17 -8.59
C LEU A 23 3.83 13.23 -9.72
N ARG A 24 2.85 12.31 -9.72
CA ARG A 24 1.82 12.25 -10.76
C ARG A 24 0.73 13.31 -10.60
N PHE A 25 0.41 13.66 -9.35
CA PHE A 25 -0.65 14.57 -8.95
C PHE A 25 -0.13 15.61 -7.94
N PRO A 26 0.65 16.60 -8.40
CA PRO A 26 1.25 17.60 -7.52
C PRO A 26 0.21 18.36 -6.69
N GLY A 27 0.53 18.58 -5.40
CA GLY A 27 -0.35 19.30 -4.47
C GLY A 27 -1.47 18.47 -3.84
N SER A 28 -1.54 17.17 -4.14
CA SER A 28 -2.44 16.24 -3.44
C SER A 28 -1.98 16.01 -2.00
N ASP A 29 -2.93 15.77 -1.11
CA ASP A 29 -2.68 15.22 0.23
C ASP A 29 -3.04 13.72 0.19
N VAL A 30 -2.08 12.86 0.54
CA VAL A 30 -2.17 11.41 0.32
C VAL A 30 -1.98 10.68 1.65
N ILE A 31 -2.93 9.81 1.99
CA ILE A 31 -2.83 8.92 3.15
C ILE A 31 -3.03 7.49 2.65
N ILE A 32 -2.09 6.61 2.97
CA ILE A 32 -2.13 5.20 2.56
C ILE A 32 -2.39 4.33 3.78
N HIS A 33 -3.50 3.60 3.76
CA HIS A 33 -3.77 2.53 4.72
C HIS A 33 -3.15 1.22 4.22
N GLN A 34 -2.40 0.55 5.08
CA GLN A 34 -1.72 -0.69 4.79
C GLN A 34 -2.48 -1.85 5.39
N ASP A 35 -3.05 -2.69 4.54
CA ASP A 35 -3.83 -3.86 4.96
C ASP A 35 -3.15 -5.17 4.56
N PRO A 36 -3.07 -6.17 5.45
CA PRO A 36 -2.60 -7.51 5.11
C PRO A 36 -3.60 -8.26 4.20
N CYS A 37 -3.16 -9.25 3.42
CA CYS A 37 -4.00 -9.95 2.45
C CYS A 37 -5.16 -10.70 3.12
N SER A 38 -4.96 -11.16 4.35
CA SER A 38 -5.96 -11.82 5.19
C SER A 38 -7.22 -11.00 5.45
N VAL A 39 -7.18 -9.67 5.38
CA VAL A 39 -8.39 -8.83 5.52
C VAL A 39 -9.17 -8.66 4.22
N VAL A 40 -8.61 -9.10 3.09
CA VAL A 40 -9.25 -9.02 1.77
C VAL A 40 -9.91 -10.36 1.44
N PRO A 41 -11.22 -10.40 1.09
CA PRO A 41 -11.88 -11.63 0.67
C PRO A 41 -11.16 -12.28 -0.53
N LEU A 42 -11.02 -13.61 -0.53
CA LEU A 42 -10.28 -14.38 -1.55
C LEU A 42 -10.64 -14.02 -3.01
N GLY A 43 -11.91 -13.76 -3.31
CA GLY A 43 -12.35 -13.38 -4.67
C GLY A 43 -12.01 -11.93 -5.08
N ARG A 44 -11.36 -11.16 -4.21
CA ARG A 44 -10.95 -9.76 -4.40
C ARG A 44 -9.47 -9.54 -4.11
N GLN A 45 -8.73 -10.60 -3.76
CA GLN A 45 -7.28 -10.54 -3.70
C GLN A 45 -6.79 -10.37 -5.15
N GLY A 46 -5.98 -9.33 -5.40
CA GLY A 46 -5.49 -9.00 -6.74
C GLY A 46 -4.82 -10.21 -7.41
N VAL A 47 -4.93 -10.29 -8.74
CA VAL A 47 -4.28 -11.36 -9.51
C VAL A 47 -2.77 -11.19 -9.39
N LEU A 48 -2.08 -12.22 -8.88
CA LEU A 48 -0.62 -12.36 -8.96
C LEU A 48 -0.20 -12.64 -10.41
#